data_AF-A0RY49-F1
#
_entry.id   AF-A0RY49-F1
#
_cell.length_a   1.000
_cell.length_b   1.000
_cell.length_c   1.000
_cell.angle_alpha   90.00
_cell.angle_beta   90.00
_cell.angle_gamma   90.00
#
_symmetry.space_group_name_H-M   'P 1'
#
loop_
_entity.id
_entity.type
_entity.pdbx_description
1 polymer ?
#
loop_
_entity_poly.entity_id
_entity_poly.type
_entity_poly.pdbx_seq_one_letter_code
_entity_poly.pdbx_strand_id
1 'polypeptide(L)' 'MGRTYQEWLNTQDPAFVAKVRAGDENNKPLLNQINWIWVANMMAQKSELNPTSAELLDWVTSGQIEAMREREKK' A
#
# COMPACT_ATOMS: atom_id res chain seq x y z
N MET A 1 13.06 -10.59 7.02
CA MET A 1 12.49 -9.23 7.17
C MET A 1 12.54 -8.61 5.80
N GLY A 2 11.37 -8.36 5.19
CA GLY A 2 11.26 -7.74 3.87
C GLY A 2 11.45 -6.22 3.95
N ARG A 3 11.21 -5.51 2.85
CA ARG A 3 11.21 -4.04 2.85
C ARG A 3 10.04 -3.53 3.70
N THR A 4 10.20 -2.37 4.32
CA THR A 4 9.10 -1.61 4.94
C THR A 4 8.13 -1.08 3.88
N TYR A 5 6.92 -0.72 4.29
CA TYR A 5 5.94 -0.09 3.38
C TYR A 5 6.52 1.16 2.71
N GLN A 6 7.26 1.99 3.45
CA GLN A 6 7.79 3.25 2.94
C GLN A 6 8.94 3.02 1.94
N GLU A 7 9.80 2.03 2.19
CA GLU A 7 10.84 1.63 1.23
C GLU A 7 10.21 1.11 -0.07
N TRP A 8 9.13 0.34 0.01
CA TRP A 8 8.37 -0.10 -1.17
C TRP A 8 7.65 1.06 -1.87
N LEU A 9 7.05 1.98 -1.12
CA LEU A 9 6.32 3.12 -1.67
C LEU A 9 7.24 4.03 -2.50
N ASN A 10 8.50 4.17 -2.07
CA ASN A 10 9.52 4.95 -2.78
C ASN A 10 9.94 4.34 -4.12
N THR A 11 9.64 3.06 -4.39
CA THR A 11 9.88 2.44 -5.70
C THR A 11 8.71 2.63 -6.68
N GLN A 12 7.59 3.17 -6.21
CA GLN A 12 6.39 3.38 -7.02
C GLN A 12 6.42 4.77 -7.67
N ASP A 13 5.61 4.96 -8.71
CA ASP A 13 5.43 6.29 -9.30
C ASP A 13 4.80 7.25 -8.28
N PRO A 14 5.51 8.32 -7.85
CA PRO A 14 5.01 9.25 -6.83
C PRO A 14 3.73 9.97 -7.27
N ALA A 15 3.55 10.24 -8.57
CA ALA A 15 2.35 10.89 -9.07
C ALA A 15 1.12 9.97 -8.94
N PHE A 16 1.31 8.67 -9.19
CA PHE A 16 0.26 7.68 -9.03
C PHE A 16 -0.06 7.42 -7.55
N VAL A 17 0.96 7.31 -6.69
CA VAL A 17 0.78 7.18 -5.24
C VAL A 17 -0.01 8.36 -4.67
N ALA A 18 0.31 9.59 -5.07
CA ALA A 18 -0.42 10.79 -4.65
C ALA A 18 -1.91 10.71 -5.06
N LYS A 19 -2.20 10.23 -6.28
CA LYS A 19 -3.57 10.03 -6.76
C LYS A 19 -4.33 8.98 -5.93
N VAL A 20 -3.68 7.86 -5.61
CA VAL A 20 -4.28 6.77 -4.82
C VAL A 20 -4.53 7.18 -3.37
N ARG A 21 -3.65 8.01 -2.80
CA ARG A 21 -3.75 8.50 -1.41
C ARG A 21 -4.52 9.82 -1.27
N ALA A 22 -4.99 10.41 -2.37
CA ALA A 22 -5.69 11.69 -2.34
C ALA A 22 -6.93 11.64 -1.42
N GLY A 23 -6.99 12.56 -0.44
CA GLY A 23 -8.06 12.61 0.56
C GLY A 23 -7.86 11.69 1.77
N ASP A 24 -6.76 10.95 1.83
CA ASP A 24 -6.41 10.04 2.93
C ASP A 24 -4.93 10.19 3.36
N GLU A 25 -4.33 11.36 3.11
CA GLU A 25 -2.89 11.57 3.30
C GLU A 25 -2.44 11.47 4.78
N ASN A 26 -3.32 11.90 5.70
CA ASN A 26 -3.04 11.95 7.13
C ASN A 26 -3.29 10.63 7.86
N ASN A 27 -3.87 9.64 7.20
CA ASN A 27 -4.18 8.35 7.80
C ASN A 27 -3.13 7.31 7.41
N LYS A 28 -3.10 6.21 8.16
CA LYS A 28 -2.32 5.04 7.78
C LYS A 28 -2.78 4.55 6.41
N PRO A 29 -1.86 4.10 5.55
CA PRO A 29 -2.22 3.57 4.25
C PRO A 29 -3.15 2.37 4.39
N LEU A 30 -4.16 2.30 3.53
CA LEU A 30 -5.07 1.16 3.50
C LEU A 30 -4.56 0.06 2.58
N LEU A 31 -4.80 -1.20 2.94
CA LEU A 31 -4.51 -2.35 2.07
C LEU A 31 -5.16 -2.18 0.69
N ASN A 32 -6.36 -1.59 0.63
CA ASN A 32 -7.02 -1.30 -0.63
C ASN A 32 -6.22 -0.34 -1.53
N GLN A 33 -5.57 0.69 -0.97
CA GLN A 33 -4.71 1.61 -1.73
C GLN A 33 -3.51 0.87 -2.33
N ILE A 34 -2.94 -0.06 -1.58
CA ILE A 34 -1.83 -0.90 -2.06
C ILE A 34 -2.32 -1.83 -3.18
N ASN A 35 -3.51 -2.41 -3.05
CA ASN A 35 -4.11 -3.24 -4.09
C ASN A 35 -4.33 -2.44 -5.39
N TRP A 36 -4.71 -1.17 -5.31
CA TRP A 36 -4.82 -0.29 -6.49
C TRP A 36 -3.48 -0.09 -7.19
N ILE A 37 -2.41 0.17 -6.44
CA ILE A 37 -1.04 0.29 -6.97
C ILE A 37 -0.59 -1.03 -7.59
N TRP A 38 -0.89 -2.14 -6.94
CA TRP A 38 -0.58 -3.47 -7.45
C TRP A 38 -1.24 -3.73 -8.81
N VAL A 39 -2.56 -3.51 -8.91
CA VAL A 39 -3.29 -3.69 -10.18
C VAL A 39 -2.72 -2.76 -11.26
N ALA A 40 -2.42 -1.51 -10.93
CA ALA A 40 -1.82 -0.57 -11.88
C ALA A 40 -0.46 -1.05 -12.42
N ASN A 41 0.42 -1.55 -11.54
CA ASN A 41 1.69 -2.14 -11.93
C ASN A 41 1.52 -3.37 -12.82
N MET A 42 0.54 -4.24 -12.50
CA MET A 42 0.25 -5.42 -13.31
C MET A 42 -0.24 -5.03 -14.71
N MET A 43 -1.13 -4.03 -14.80
CA MET A 43 -1.61 -3.49 -16.09
C MET A 43 -0.48 -2.83 -16.90
N ALA A 44 0.52 -2.26 -16.23
CA ALA A 44 1.71 -1.69 -16.86
C ALA A 44 2.82 -2.72 -17.15
N GLN A 45 2.57 -4.02 -16.94
CA GLN A 45 3.55 -5.11 -17.07
C GLN A 45 4.80 -4.95 -16.17
N LYS A 46 4.67 -4.27 -15.03
CA LYS A 46 5.73 -4.05 -14.03
C LYS A 46 5.46 -4.82 -12.74
N SER A 47 5.14 -6.12 -12.86
CA SER A 47 4.71 -6.93 -11.73
C SER A 47 5.82 -7.14 -10.68
N GLU A 48 7.07 -6.93 -11.05
CA GLU A 48 8.26 -6.96 -10.19
C GLU A 48 8.29 -5.83 -9.14
N LEU A 49 7.55 -4.75 -9.37
CA LEU A 49 7.43 -3.64 -8.41
C LEU A 49 6.43 -3.92 -7.29
N ASN A 50 5.69 -5.03 -7.37
CA ASN A 50 4.68 -5.38 -6.39
C ASN A 50 5.30 -5.92 -5.10
N PRO A 51 4.63 -5.72 -3.97
CA PRO A 51 5.06 -6.34 -2.72
C PRO A 51 4.81 -7.84 -2.77
N THR A 52 5.63 -8.59 -2.05
CA THR A 52 5.39 -10.02 -1.82
C THR A 52 4.27 -10.22 -0.79
N SER A 53 3.63 -11.39 -0.80
CA SER A 53 2.61 -11.73 0.20
C SER A 53 3.15 -11.70 1.64
N ALA A 54 4.45 -11.98 1.82
CA ALA A 54 5.12 -11.90 3.11
C ALA A 54 5.31 -10.45 3.59
N GLU A 55 5.70 -9.54 2.68
CA GLU A 55 5.77 -8.10 2.97
C GLU A 55 4.39 -7.54 3.33
N LEU A 56 3.35 -7.89 2.55
CA LEU A 56 1.97 -7.48 2.86
C LEU A 56 1.51 -7.95 4.24
N LEU A 57 1.76 -9.22 4.58
CA LEU A 57 1.41 -9.78 5.89
C LEU A 57 2.17 -9.08 7.02
N ASP A 58 3.46 -8.81 6.83
CA ASP A 58 4.29 -8.10 7.80
C ASP A 58 3.77 -6.68 8.04
N TRP A 59 3.41 -5.95 6.98
CA TRP A 59 2.92 -4.57 7.10
C TRP A 59 1.57 -4.48 7.81
N VAL A 60 0.67 -5.45 7.57
CA VAL A 60 -0.61 -5.52 8.27
C VAL A 60 -0.40 -5.88 9.74
N THR A 61 0.41 -6.89 10.04
CA THR A 61 0.60 -7.38 11.42
C THR A 61 1.46 -6.44 12.28
N SER A 62 2.39 -5.70 11.67
CA SER A 62 3.17 -4.64 12.33
C SER A 62 2.43 -3.31 12.45
N GLY A 63 1.26 -3.16 11.79
CA GLY A 63 0.46 -1.95 11.83
C GLY A 63 1.04 -0.77 11.03
N GLN A 64 1.95 -1.04 10.08
CA GLN A 64 2.42 -0.07 9.08
C GLN A 64 1.29 0.34 8.13
N ILE A 65 0.34 -0.57 7.88
CA ILE A 65 -0.84 -0.34 7.03
C ILE A 65 -2.09 -0.87 7.74
N GLU A 66 -3.26 -0.35 7.35
CA GLU A 66 -4.54 -0.81 7.87
C GLU A 66 -5.22 -1.74 6.86
N ALA A 67 -5.61 -2.95 7.30
CA ALA A 67 -6.35 -3.87 6.45
C ALA A 67 -7.74 -3.31 6.09
N MET A 68 -8.42 -2.71 7.08
CA MET A 68 -9.63 -1.93 6.93
C MET A 68 -9.61 -0.80 7.95
N ARG A 69 -10.23 0.34 7.61
CA ARG A 69 -10.51 1.38 8.62
C ARG A 69 -11.49 0.81 9.63
N GLU A 70 -11.09 0.74 10.88
CA GLU A 70 -12.03 0.51 11.96
C GLU A 70 -12.98 1.71 12.01
N ARG A 71 -14.26 1.48 11.68
CA ARG A 71 -15.30 2.46 12.02
C ARG A 71 -15.40 2.44 13.53
N GLU A 72 -15.22 3.58 14.19
CA GLU A 72 -15.58 3.71 15.60
C GLU A 72 -17.00 3.15 15.76
N LYS A 73 -17.14 2.12 16.60
CA LYS A 73 -18.45 1.62 17.00
C LYS A 73 -19.12 2.75 17.76
N LYS A 74 -20.07 3.43 17.11
CA LYS A 74 -21.04 4.29 17.79
C LYS A 74 -21.83 3.49 18.83
#